data_AF-A0A5C7RSS3-F1
#
_entry.id   AF-A0A5C7RSS3-F1
#
_cell.length_a   1.000
_cell.length_b   1.000
_cell.length_c   1.000
_cell.angle_alpha   90.00
_cell.angle_beta   90.00
_cell.angle_gamma   90.00
#
_symmetry.space_group_name_H-M   'P 1'
#
loop_
_entity.id
_entity.type
_entity.pdbx_description
1 polymer ?
#
loop_
_entity_poly.entity_id
_entity_poly.type
_entity_poly.pdbx_seq_one_letter_code
_entity_poly.pdbx_strand_id
1 'polypeptide(L)' 'MSAIRELDVVRVISLEGMRCGLEERYARAPRIGDIAAVVMLLRAPKHADGYLCECVAEDGATCWLATFPRGSIEAVVATP' A
#
# COMPACT_ATOMS: atom_id res chain seq x y z
N MET A 1 2.32 4.07 18.06
CA MET A 1 2.18 3.17 16.88
C MET A 1 3.57 2.93 16.32
N SER A 2 3.91 1.68 15.98
CA SER A 2 5.18 1.38 15.29
C SER A 2 5.24 2.10 13.93
N ALA A 3 6.44 2.50 13.50
CA ALA A 3 6.65 3.03 12.16
C ALA A 3 6.49 1.91 11.13
N ILE A 4 5.73 2.18 10.06
CA ILE A 4 5.59 1.27 8.91
C ILE A 4 6.91 1.25 8.14
N ARG A 5 7.37 0.07 7.76
CA ARG A 5 8.62 -0.22 7.04
C ARG A 5 8.33 -0.92 5.72
N GLU A 6 9.36 -1.07 4.90
CA GLU A 6 9.28 -1.99 3.75
C GLU A 6 9.04 -3.42 4.26
N LEU A 7 8.27 -4.16 3.48
CA LEU A 7 7.79 -5.52 3.74
C LEU A 7 6.76 -5.66 4.88
N ASP A 8 6.39 -4.57 5.54
CA ASP A 8 5.25 -4.59 6.45
C ASP A 8 3.96 -4.84 5.66
N VAL A 9 3.09 -5.68 6.22
CA VAL A 9 1.73 -5.87 5.73
C VAL A 9 0.86 -4.73 6.27
N VAL A 10 0.10 -4.10 5.38
CA VAL A 10 -0.76 -2.98 5.71
C VAL A 10 -2.18 -3.21 5.20
N ARG A 11 -3.14 -2.58 5.87
CA ARG A 11 -4.53 -2.47 5.42
C ARG A 11 -4.79 -1.07 4.92
N VAL A 12 -5.46 -0.95 3.78
CA VAL A 12 -5.98 0.32 3.27
C VAL A 12 -7.17 0.76 4.10
N ILE A 13 -7.09 1.93 4.74
CA ILE A 13 -8.17 2.50 5.56
C ILE A 13 -8.79 3.76 4.92
N SER A 14 -8.15 4.33 3.92
CA SER A 14 -8.67 5.44 3.11
C SER A 14 -8.09 5.40 1.69
N LEU A 15 -8.78 6.01 0.72
CA LEU A 15 -8.26 6.22 -0.64
C LEU A 15 -7.82 7.68 -0.85
N GLU A 16 -7.91 8.53 0.16
CA GLU A 16 -7.47 9.93 0.10
C GLU A 16 -5.96 10.02 -0.16
N GLY A 17 -5.58 10.87 -1.12
CA GLY A 17 -4.18 11.07 -1.50
C GLY A 17 -3.52 9.89 -2.22
N MET A 18 -4.23 8.77 -2.40
CA MET A 18 -3.73 7.61 -3.13
C MET A 18 -3.43 7.97 -4.59
N ARG A 19 -2.38 7.38 -5.14
CA ARG A 19 -2.08 7.42 -6.58
C ARG A 19 -1.88 5.99 -7.08
N CYS A 20 -2.65 5.63 -8.08
CA CYS A 20 -2.50 4.36 -8.78
C CYS A 20 -1.92 4.64 -10.16
N GLY A 21 -0.85 3.94 -10.54
CA GLY A 21 -0.59 3.77 -11.96
C GLY A 21 -1.68 2.85 -12.48
N LEU A 22 -2.74 3.37 -13.12
CA LEU A 22 -3.71 2.51 -13.79
C LEU A 22 -3.07 2.03 -15.09
N GLU A 23 -2.16 1.07 -14.97
CA GLU A 23 -1.68 0.34 -16.13
C GLU A 23 -2.66 -0.78 -16.44
N GLU A 24 -2.95 -1.03 -17.73
CA GLU A 24 -3.88 -2.07 -18.19
C GLU A 24 -3.54 -3.48 -17.68
N ARG A 25 -2.34 -3.67 -17.12
CA ARG A 25 -1.86 -4.93 -16.56
C ARG A 25 -2.40 -5.27 -15.16
N TYR A 26 -3.04 -4.35 -14.45
CA TYR A 26 -3.51 -4.60 -13.10
C TYR A 26 -4.95 -5.10 -13.08
N ALA A 27 -5.23 -6.13 -12.28
CA ALA A 27 -6.53 -6.80 -12.26
C ALA A 27 -7.68 -5.89 -11.77
N ARG A 28 -7.40 -4.95 -10.86
CA ARG A 28 -8.41 -4.03 -10.31
C ARG A 28 -7.79 -2.81 -9.62
N ALA A 29 -8.58 -1.75 -9.40
CA ALA A 29 -8.16 -0.63 -8.56
C ALA A 29 -8.10 -1.00 -7.05
N PRO A 30 -7.32 -0.26 -6.24
CA PRO A 30 -7.33 -0.38 -4.78
C PRO A 30 -8.68 -0.04 -4.14
N ARG A 31 -9.00 -0.69 -3.01
CA ARG A 31 -10.23 -0.49 -2.23
C ARG A 31 -9.92 -0.41 -0.75
N ILE A 32 -10.77 0.28 0.01
CA ILE A 32 -10.71 0.26 1.48
C ILE A 32 -10.89 -1.18 1.96
N GLY A 33 -10.06 -1.59 2.93
CA GLY A 33 -10.02 -2.93 3.48
C GLY A 33 -9.00 -3.86 2.80
N ASP A 34 -8.47 -3.49 1.62
CA ASP A 34 -7.44 -4.27 0.94
C ASP A 34 -6.21 -4.45 1.84
N ILE A 35 -5.61 -5.64 1.74
CA ILE A 35 -4.34 -5.98 2.37
C ILE A 35 -3.25 -5.94 1.31
N ALA A 36 -2.15 -5.27 1.63
CA ALA A 36 -1.03 -5.10 0.73
C ALA A 36 0.29 -5.17 1.50
N ALA A 37 1.38 -5.48 0.80
CA ALA A 37 2.73 -5.32 1.33
C ALA A 37 3.28 -3.95 0.92
N VAL A 38 4.00 -3.29 1.83
CA VAL A 38 4.80 -2.11 1.47
C VAL A 38 6.04 -2.57 0.73
N VAL A 39 6.14 -2.28 -0.57
CA VAL A 39 7.28 -2.70 -1.39
C VAL A 39 8.38 -1.64 -1.50
N MET A 40 8.06 -0.37 -1.20
CA MET A 40 9.04 0.71 -1.18
C MET A 40 8.57 1.90 -0.33
N LEU A 41 9.50 2.51 0.41
CA LEU A 41 9.27 3.81 1.06
C LEU A 41 9.71 4.97 0.15
N LEU A 42 8.79 5.89 -0.12
CA LEU A 42 9.04 7.07 -0.93
C LEU A 42 9.33 8.27 -0.02
N ARG A 43 10.57 8.75 -0.01
CA ARG A 43 11.02 9.85 0.84
C ARG A 43 11.62 10.98 0.01
N ALA A 44 11.26 12.21 0.35
CA ALA A 44 11.87 13.40 -0.22
C ALA A 44 12.00 14.51 0.84
N PRO A 45 13.07 15.33 0.80
CA PRO A 45 13.24 16.43 1.75
C PRO A 45 12.03 17.37 1.74
N LYS A 46 11.50 17.70 2.93
CA LYS A 46 10.32 18.57 3.13
C LYS A 46 8.99 18.03 2.61
N HIS A 47 8.92 16.75 2.23
CA HIS A 47 7.68 16.07 1.87
C HIS A 47 7.34 14.98 2.89
N ALA A 48 6.05 14.70 3.06
CA ALA A 48 5.61 13.57 3.87
C ALA A 48 5.97 12.25 3.19
N ASP A 49 6.30 11.23 3.99
CA ASP A 49 6.60 9.88 3.49
C ASP A 49 5.39 9.30 2.74
N GLY A 50 5.68 8.69 1.59
CA GLY A 50 4.74 7.88 0.82
C GLY A 50 5.11 6.40 0.89
N TYR A 51 4.13 5.53 0.64
CA TYR A 51 4.26 4.08 0.76
C TYR A 51 3.79 3.46 -0.54
N LEU A 52 4.71 2.94 -1.34
CA LEU A 52 4.35 2.11 -2.49
C LEU A 52 3.93 0.75 -1.97
N CYS A 53 2.68 0.39 -2.22
CA CYS A 53 2.06 -0.84 -1.75
C CYS A 53 1.67 -1.70 -2.93
N GLU A 54 1.87 -3.02 -2.79
CA GLU A 54 1.45 -4.03 -3.74
C GLU A 54 0.42 -4.96 -3.10
N CYS A 55 -0.73 -5.11 -3.75
CA CYS A 55 -1.72 -6.11 -3.39
C CYS A 55 -1.65 -7.25 -4.40
N VAL A 56 -1.53 -8.47 -3.89
CA VAL A 56 -1.48 -9.68 -4.69
C VAL A 56 -2.73 -10.52 -4.43
N ALA A 57 -3.24 -11.16 -5.49
CA ALA A 57 -4.27 -12.18 -5.37
C ALA A 57 -3.69 -13.50 -4.84
N GLU A 58 -4.56 -14.44 -4.49
CA GLU A 58 -4.16 -15.77 -3.97
C GLU A 58 -3.32 -16.58 -4.96
N ASP A 59 -3.47 -16.32 -6.26
CA ASP A 59 -2.66 -16.93 -7.33
C ASP A 59 -1.28 -16.26 -7.51
N GLY A 60 -0.97 -15.25 -6.69
CA GLY A 60 0.27 -14.47 -6.74
C GLY A 60 0.27 -13.35 -7.79
N ALA A 61 -0.82 -13.14 -8.53
CA ALA A 61 -0.90 -12.06 -9.50
C ALA A 61 -1.09 -10.70 -8.80
N THR A 62 -0.37 -9.67 -9.26
CA THR A 62 -0.54 -8.30 -8.77
C THR A 62 -1.93 -7.78 -9.13
N CYS A 63 -2.77 -7.58 -8.10
CA CYS A 63 -4.06 -6.94 -8.24
C CYS A 63 -3.90 -5.46 -8.58
N TRP A 64 -3.01 -4.78 -7.87
CA TRP A 64 -2.66 -3.37 -8.06
C TRP A 64 -1.31 -3.03 -7.43
N LEU A 65 -0.73 -1.94 -7.93
CA LEU A 65 0.44 -1.27 -7.36
C LEU A 65 0.12 0.23 -7.22
N ALA A 66 0.14 0.76 -6.00
CA ALA A 66 -0.31 2.12 -5.74
C ALA A 66 0.46 2.76 -4.57
N THR A 67 0.60 4.08 -4.60
CA THR A 67 1.21 4.84 -3.51
C THR A 67 0.15 5.41 -2.59
N PHE A 68 0.44 5.34 -1.29
CA PHE A 68 -0.44 5.82 -0.22
C PHE A 68 0.31 6.77 0.70
N PRO A 69 -0.33 7.84 1.21
CA PRO A 69 0.19 8.58 2.36
C PRO A 69 0.07 7.75 3.65
N ARG A 70 0.87 8.07 4.67
CA ARG A 70 0.85 7.34 5.96
C ARG A 70 -0.55 7.21 6.56
N GLY A 71 -1.38 8.26 6.46
CA GLY A 71 -2.70 8.33 7.10
C GLY A 71 -3.78 7.46 6.45
N SER A 72 -3.53 6.90 5.26
CA SER A 72 -4.51 6.09 4.53
C SER A 72 -4.27 4.58 4.64
N ILE A 73 -3.24 4.17 5.38
CA ILE A 73 -2.90 2.78 5.65
C ILE A 73 -2.61 2.54 7.14
N GLU A 74 -2.83 1.32 7.60
CA GLU A 74 -2.44 0.89 8.93
C GLU A 74 -1.63 -0.42 8.88
N ALA A 75 -0.69 -0.58 9.79
CA ALA A 75 0.06 -1.84 9.91
C ALA A 75 -0.87 -2.95 10.40
N VAL A 76 -0.80 -4.12 9.75
CA VAL A 76 -1.47 -5.33 10.21
C VAL A 76 -0.49 -6.04 11.14
N VAL A 77 -0.89 -6.22 12.40
CA VAL A 77 -0.10 -7.04 13.33
C VAL A 77 -0.26 -8.49 12.90
N ALA A 78 0.79 -9.09 12.37
CA ALA A 78 0.85 -10.53 12.20
C ALA A 78 0.69 -11.15 13.59
N THR A 79 -0.42 -11.85 13.81
CA THR A 79 -0.55 -12.70 15.00
C THR A 79 0.30 -13.94 14.71
N PRO A 80 1.25 -14.30 15.60
CA PRO A 80 2.12 -15.45 15.39
C PRO A 80 1.34 -16.77 15.26
#